data_AF-A0A3P1Y022-F1
#
_entry.id   AF-A0A3P1Y022-F1
#
_cell.length_a   1.000
_cell.length_b   1.000
_cell.length_c   1.000
_cell.angle_alpha   90.00
_cell.angle_beta   90.00
_cell.angle_gamma   90.00
#
_symmetry.space_group_name_H-M   'P 1'
#
loop_
_entity.id
_entity.type
_entity.pdbx_description
1 polymer ?
#
loop_
_entity_poly.entity_id
_entity_poly.type
_entity_poly.pdbx_seq_one_letter_code
_entity_poly.pdbx_strand_id
1 'polypeptide(L)'
;MTSIIVTSLLKTGPCLSSVLVEEMLKTSGVNRDTARKQISRAASAGQIHCVDKLFPKRERFIYLKQEYGTGRFWSSLNAALL
;
A
#
# COMPACT_ATOMS: atom_id res chain seq x y z
N MET A 1 11.35 15.44 -0.05
CA MET A 1 10.44 14.98 1.03
C MET A 1 9.78 13.69 0.56
N THR A 2 10.12 12.55 1.16
CA THR A 2 9.43 11.29 0.91
C THR A 2 8.05 11.35 1.56
N SER A 3 7.02 11.03 0.78
CA SER A 3 5.62 11.00 1.26
C SER A 3 5.48 10.00 2.41
N ILE A 4 4.63 10.32 3.39
CA ILE A 4 4.26 9.42 4.49
C ILE A 4 3.88 8.02 3.97
N ILE A 5 3.23 7.94 2.81
CA ILE A 5 2.85 6.68 2.17
C ILE A 5 4.06 5.84 1.80
N VAL A 6 5.06 6.46 1.17
CA VAL A 6 6.27 5.76 0.75
C VAL A 6 7.01 5.26 1.99
N THR A 7 7.08 6.06 3.04
CA THR A 7 7.71 5.67 4.31
C THR A 7 6.95 4.50 4.98
N SER A 8 5.63 4.58 5.07
CA SER A 8 4.79 3.49 5.61
C SER A 8 4.94 2.22 4.79
N LEU A 9 4.94 2.33 3.46
CA LEU A 9 5.04 1.19 2.55
C LEU A 9 6.45 0.57 2.54
N LEU A 10 7.52 1.35 2.70
CA LEU A 10 8.88 0.81 2.90
C LEU A 10 8.97 -0.02 4.19
N LYS A 11 8.26 0.41 5.23
CA LYS A 11 8.23 -0.29 6.53
C LYS A 11 7.44 -1.60 6.44
N THR A 12 6.21 -1.58 5.94
CA THR A 12 5.37 -2.79 5.82
C THR A 12 5.85 -3.70 4.68
N GLY A 13 6.38 -3.12 3.61
CA GLY A 13 6.58 -3.77 2.32
C GLY A 13 5.28 -3.83 1.50
N PRO A 14 5.31 -4.53 0.35
CA PRO A 14 4.14 -4.77 -0.49
C PRO A 14 3.02 -5.40 0.35
N CYS A 15 1.83 -4.83 0.30
CA CYS A 15 0.74 -5.25 1.18
C CYS A 15 -0.63 -4.82 0.64
N LEU A 16 -1.69 -5.31 1.27
CA LEU A 16 -3.05 -4.88 0.97
C LEU A 16 -3.30 -3.42 1.39
N SER A 17 -4.17 -2.74 0.67
CA SER A 17 -4.54 -1.34 0.95
C SER A 17 -5.08 -1.13 2.36
N SER A 18 -5.76 -2.12 2.92
CA SER A 18 -6.25 -2.12 4.30
C SER A 18 -5.11 -2.11 5.31
N VAL A 19 -4.10 -2.97 5.11
CA VAL A 19 -2.89 -3.05 5.95
C VAL A 19 -2.13 -1.73 5.92
N LEU A 20 -1.93 -1.15 4.74
CA LEU A 20 -1.26 0.13 4.60
C LEU A 20 -2.02 1.26 5.33
N VAL A 21 -3.35 1.28 5.24
CA VAL A 21 -4.19 2.25 5.97
C VAL A 21 -3.99 2.09 7.48
N GLU A 22 -4.04 0.87 8.00
CA GLU A 22 -3.85 0.61 9.43
C GLU A 22 -2.44 0.99 9.92
N GLU A 23 -1.40 0.84 9.09
CA GLU A 23 -0.06 1.36 9.41
C GLU A 23 -0.04 2.90 9.42
N MET A 24 -0.68 3.55 8.45
CA MET A 24 -0.75 5.01 8.38
C MET A 24 -1.51 5.61 9.57
N LEU A 25 -2.53 4.94 10.08
CA LEU A 25 -3.28 5.35 11.28
C LEU A 25 -2.43 5.41 12.55
N LYS A 26 -1.29 4.71 12.60
CA LYS A 26 -0.33 4.83 13.72
C LYS A 26 0.39 6.18 13.74
N THR A 27 0.30 6.95 12.66
CA THR A 27 0.85 8.30 12.61
C THR A 27 -0.16 9.30 13.16
N SER A 28 0.26 10.10 14.14
CA SER A 28 -0.60 11.12 14.76
C SER A 28 -1.19 12.07 13.71
N GLY A 29 -2.50 12.33 13.81
CA GLY A 29 -3.22 13.22 12.90
C GLY A 29 -3.71 12.59 11.59
N VAL A 30 -3.41 11.31 11.31
CA VAL A 30 -3.95 10.60 10.15
C VAL A 30 -5.19 9.81 10.55
N ASN A 31 -6.33 10.16 9.98
CA ASN A 31 -7.55 9.34 10.07
C ASN A 31 -7.73 8.47 8.82
N ARG A 32 -8.69 7.54 8.89
CA ARG A 32 -8.87 6.50 7.87
C ARG A 32 -9.20 7.08 6.49
N ASP A 33 -10.03 8.13 6.44
CA ASP A 33 -10.41 8.77 5.17
C ASP A 33 -9.26 9.58 4.58
N THR A 34 -8.45 10.21 5.43
CA THR A 34 -7.22 10.90 5.01
C THR A 34 -6.24 9.91 4.43
N ALA A 35 -6.01 8.77 5.09
CA ALA A 35 -5.13 7.72 4.59
C ALA A 35 -5.59 7.20 3.22
N ARG A 36 -6.87 6.87 3.06
CA ARG A 36 -7.43 6.42 1.78
C ARG A 36 -7.28 7.47 0.67
N LYS A 37 -7.58 8.74 0.98
CA LYS A 37 -7.41 9.85 0.01
C LYS A 37 -5.95 10.01 -0.40
N GLN A 38 -5.02 9.95 0.55
CA GLN A 38 -3.60 10.05 0.26
C GLN A 38 -3.15 8.86 -0.62
N ILE A 39 -3.55 7.63 -0.30
CA ILE A 39 -3.22 6.43 -1.10
C ILE A 39 -3.73 6.60 -2.53
N SER A 40 -5.00 7.00 -2.70
CA SER A 40 -5.58 7.24 -4.01
C SER A 40 -4.78 8.27 -4.82
N ARG A 41 -4.41 9.40 -4.18
CA ARG A 41 -3.58 10.44 -4.81
C ARG A 41 -2.19 9.96 -5.17
N ALA A 42 -1.54 9.18 -4.30
CA ALA A 42 -0.21 8.64 -4.55
C ALA A 42 -0.22 7.63 -5.71
N ALA A 43 -1.28 6.82 -5.83
CA ALA A 43 -1.48 5.95 -6.98
C ALA A 43 -1.66 6.75 -8.27
N SER A 44 -2.53 7.79 -8.25
CA SER A 44 -2.71 8.67 -9.42
C SER A 44 -1.44 9.44 -9.80
N ALA A 45 -0.59 9.76 -8.83
CA ALA A 45 0.69 10.43 -9.04
C ALA A 45 1.83 9.46 -9.44
N GLY A 46 1.57 8.14 -9.53
CA GLY A 46 2.57 7.14 -9.87
C GLY A 46 3.65 6.90 -8.80
N GLN A 47 3.40 7.32 -7.56
CA GLN A 47 4.33 7.09 -6.43
C GLN A 47 4.26 5.64 -5.92
N ILE A 48 3.07 5.04 -6.03
CA ILE A 48 2.80 3.65 -5.68
C ILE A 48 2.07 2.98 -6.84
N HIS A 49 2.22 1.67 -6.95
CA HIS A 49 1.50 0.84 -7.90
C HIS A 49 0.49 -0.04 -7.17
N CYS A 50 -0.64 -0.29 -7.82
CA CYS A 50 -1.73 -1.08 -7.28
C CYS A 50 -2.05 -2.24 -8.23
N VAL A 51 -2.30 -3.42 -7.67
CA VAL A 51 -2.95 -4.52 -8.35
C VAL A 51 -4.39 -4.58 -7.88
N ASP A 52 -5.31 -4.35 -8.82
CA ASP A 52 -6.74 -4.35 -8.60
C ASP A 52 -7.35 -5.65 -9.13
N LYS A 53 -8.60 -5.95 -8.73
CA LYS A 53 -9.44 -7.07 -9.22
C LYS A 53 -8.97 -8.50 -8.86
N LEU A 54 -7.84 -8.65 -8.17
CA LEU A 54 -7.36 -9.94 -7.66
C LEU A 54 -7.92 -10.31 -6.29
N PHE A 55 -8.42 -9.34 -5.52
CA PHE A 55 -8.84 -9.53 -4.14
C PHE A 55 -10.35 -9.30 -3.97
N PRO A 56 -11.01 -10.04 -3.06
CA PRO A 56 -12.40 -9.80 -2.72
C PRO A 56 -12.58 -8.41 -2.07
N LYS A 57 -13.84 -7.96 -1.98
CA LYS A 57 -14.24 -6.72 -1.24
C LYS A 57 -13.58 -5.41 -1.71
N ARG A 58 -13.11 -5.33 -2.96
CA ARG A 58 -12.45 -4.15 -3.55
C ARG A 58 -11.12 -3.77 -2.88
N GLU A 59 -10.48 -4.72 -2.21
CA GLU A 59 -9.10 -4.52 -1.76
C GLU A 59 -8.13 -4.45 -2.95
N ARG A 60 -7.02 -3.74 -2.72
CA ARG A 60 -5.96 -3.55 -3.71
C ARG A 60 -4.65 -3.94 -3.08
N PHE A 61 -3.80 -4.62 -3.82
CA PHE A 61 -2.43 -4.88 -3.38
C PHE A 61 -1.54 -3.75 -3.84
N ILE A 62 -0.83 -3.11 -2.91
CA ILE A 62 -0.06 -1.89 -3.13
C ILE A 62 1.42 -2.18 -2.93
N TYR A 63 2.26 -1.62 -3.80
CA TYR A 63 3.72 -1.81 -3.76
C TYR A 63 4.45 -0.61 -4.39
N LEU A 64 5.73 -0.44 -4.05
CA LEU A 64 6.59 0.50 -4.76
C LEU A 64 7.10 -0.12 -6.05
N LYS A 65 7.30 0.70 -7.09
CA LYS A 65 7.84 0.24 -8.38
C LYS A 65 9.14 -0.56 -8.24
N GLN A 66 9.99 -0.15 -7.31
CA GLN A 66 11.29 -0.78 -7.04
C GLN A 66 11.17 -2.16 -6.38
N GLU A 67 10.05 -2.45 -5.72
CA GLU A 67 9.82 -3.73 -5.06
C GLU A 67 9.23 -4.77 -6.03
N TYR A 68 8.77 -4.35 -7.21
CA TYR A 68 8.18 -5.25 -8.19
C TYR A 68 9.15 -6.38 -8.58
N GLY A 69 8.66 -7.61 -8.55
CA GLY A 69 9.45 -8.80 -8.90
C GLY A 69 10.45 -9.26 -7.84
N THR A 70 10.58 -8.55 -6.71
CA THR A 70 11.44 -8.98 -5.59
C THR A 70 10.83 -10.14 -4.82
N GLY A 71 11.64 -10.89 -4.07
CA GLY A 71 11.15 -11.94 -3.19
C GLY A 71 10.12 -11.44 -2.17
N ARG A 72 10.30 -10.22 -1.65
CA ARG A 72 9.34 -9.59 -0.72
C ARG A 72 7.99 -9.34 -1.39
N PHE A 73 8.00 -8.89 -2.66
CA PHE A 73 6.78 -8.72 -3.44
C PHE A 73 6.03 -10.04 -3.63
N TRP A 74 6.71 -11.09 -4.08
CA TRP A 74 6.06 -12.39 -4.30
C TRP A 74 5.56 -13.02 -3.00
N SER A 75 6.36 -12.95 -1.93
CA SER A 75 5.96 -13.47 -0.62
C SER A 75 4.73 -12.74 -0.08
N SER A 76 4.71 -11.41 -0.14
CA SER A 76 3.56 -10.62 0.30
C SER A 76 2.32 -10.83 -0.57
N LEU A 77 2.51 -10.95 -1.89
CA LEU A 77 1.40 -11.20 -2.81
C LEU A 77 0.77 -12.57 -2.54
N ASN A 78 1.60 -13.60 -2.36
CA ASN A 78 1.13 -14.94 -2.03
C ASN A 78 0.41 -14.95 -0.66
N ALA A 79 0.98 -14.29 0.35
CA ALA A 79 0.34 -14.15 1.66
C ALA A 79 -1.00 -13.41 1.61
N ALA A 80 -1.18 -12.47 0.67
CA ALA A 80 -2.43 -11.74 0.50
C ALA A 80 -3.52 -12.55 -0.24
N LEU A 81 -3.15 -13.61 -0.95
CA LEU A 81 -4.07 -14.46 -1.73
C LEU A 81 -4.55 -15.69 -0.95
N LEU A 82 -3.94 -15.98 0.21
CA LEU A 82 -4.30 -17.05 1.13
C LEU A 82 -5.32 -16.56 2.17
#